data_AF-A0A0F9T6D0-F1
#
_entry.id   AF-A0A0F9T6D0-F1
#
_cell.length_a   1.000
_cell.length_b   1.000
_cell.length_c   1.000
_cell.angle_alpha   90.00
_cell.angle_beta   90.00
_cell.angle_gamma   90.00
#
_symmetry.space_group_name_H-M   'P 1'
#
loop_
_entity.id
_entity.type
_entity.pdbx_description
1 polymer ?
#
loop_
_entity_poly.entity_id
_entity_poly.type
_entity_poly.pdbx_seq_one_letter_code
_entity_poly.pdbx_strand_id
1 'polypeptide(L)'
;MSLKLRTFIAFLGLLVMVCGVVIALTPFYTTAEYIYDGKVVLRSEAEYVEFKEIVGRPDVGIEKMMVLSSEPPIVIVYRVIVPDDVYFPYEEKNETPYLLVSFLGAAAFAAGIYLVVGCIRNTL
;
A
#
# COMPACT_ATOMS: atom_id res chain seq x y z
N MET A 1 -38.23 -17.21 10.05
CA MET A 1 -37.27 -16.10 10.27
C MET A 1 -38.04 -14.79 10.29
N SER A 2 -37.88 -13.93 11.30
CA SER A 2 -38.71 -12.71 11.43
C SER A 2 -38.32 -11.66 10.39
N LEU A 3 -39.27 -10.80 10.01
CA LEU A 3 -39.05 -9.70 9.06
C LEU A 3 -37.89 -8.78 9.53
N LYS A 4 -37.85 -8.50 10.83
CA LYS A 4 -36.78 -7.69 11.47
C LYS A 4 -35.39 -8.30 11.30
N LEU A 5 -35.29 -9.64 11.40
CA LEU A 5 -34.02 -10.35 11.25
C LEU A 5 -33.56 -10.36 9.78
N ARG A 6 -34.49 -10.43 8.82
CA ARG A 6 -34.18 -10.37 7.38
C ARG A 6 -33.67 -9.00 6.97
N THR A 7 -34.35 -7.93 7.40
CA THR A 7 -33.92 -6.55 7.14
C THR A 7 -32.56 -6.25 7.76
N PHE A 8 -32.28 -6.80 8.94
CA PHE A 8 -30.98 -6.65 9.60
C PHE A 8 -29.84 -7.31 8.81
N ILE A 9 -30.03 -8.55 8.33
CA ILE A 9 -29.00 -9.26 7.53
C ILE A 9 -28.79 -8.58 6.17
N ALA A 10 -29.85 -8.10 5.52
CA ALA A 10 -29.73 -7.37 4.26
C ALA A 10 -28.94 -6.06 4.42
N PHE A 11 -29.18 -5.32 5.52
CA PHE A 11 -28.42 -4.12 5.85
C PHE A 11 -26.94 -4.43 6.11
N LEU A 12 -26.68 -5.51 6.86
CA LEU A 12 -25.30 -5.94 7.14
C LEU A 12 -24.56 -6.34 5.85
N GLY A 13 -25.24 -7.06 4.94
CA GLY A 13 -24.70 -7.40 3.63
C GLY A 13 -24.39 -6.17 2.79
N LEU A 14 -25.28 -5.17 2.78
CA LEU A 14 -25.04 -3.89 2.10
C LEU A 14 -23.83 -3.14 2.67
N LEU A 15 -23.70 -3.10 4.00
CA LEU A 15 -22.57 -2.45 4.67
C LEU A 15 -21.24 -3.15 4.33
N VAL A 16 -21.22 -4.48 4.29
CA VAL A 16 -20.07 -5.27 3.88
C VAL A 16 -19.71 -5.03 2.40
N MET A 17 -20.70 -4.88 1.51
CA MET A 17 -20.44 -4.50 0.11
C MET A 17 -19.77 -3.13 0.01
N VAL A 18 -20.30 -2.12 0.70
CA VAL A 18 -19.73 -0.76 0.69
C VAL A 18 -18.30 -0.78 1.22
N CYS A 19 -18.04 -1.48 2.32
CA CYS A 19 -16.69 -1.62 2.86
C CYS A 19 -15.74 -2.33 1.89
N GLY A 20 -16.21 -3.38 1.21
CA GLY A 20 -15.42 -4.10 0.20
C GLY A 20 -15.00 -3.20 -0.97
N VAL A 21 -15.92 -2.35 -1.46
CA VAL A 21 -15.61 -1.35 -2.50
C VAL A 21 -14.58 -0.34 -2.01
N VAL A 22 -14.74 0.20 -0.79
CA VAL A 22 -13.77 1.15 -0.23
C VAL A 22 -12.38 0.52 -0.12
N ILE A 23 -12.27 -0.70 0.40
CA ILE A 23 -10.99 -1.42 0.52
C ILE A 23 -10.36 -1.68 -0.85
N ALA A 24 -11.16 -2.13 -1.83
CA ALA A 24 -10.68 -2.40 -3.18
C ALA A 24 -10.21 -1.13 -3.91
N LEU A 25 -10.85 0.01 -3.63
CA LEU A 25 -10.54 1.30 -4.23
C LEU A 25 -9.44 2.07 -3.49
N THR A 26 -9.19 1.79 -2.21
CA THR A 26 -8.16 2.46 -1.40
C THR A 26 -6.79 2.53 -2.10
N PRO A 27 -6.27 1.44 -2.69
CA PRO A 27 -5.04 1.45 -3.48
C PRO A 27 -4.95 2.49 -4.59
N PHE A 28 -6.09 2.85 -5.22
CA PHE A 28 -6.12 3.78 -6.35
C PHE A 28 -6.14 5.24 -5.93
N TYR A 29 -6.52 5.52 -4.68
CA TYR A 29 -6.56 6.88 -4.12
C TYR A 29 -5.36 7.18 -3.22
N THR A 30 -4.68 6.15 -2.71
CA THR A 30 -3.36 6.30 -2.12
C THR A 30 -2.34 6.40 -3.26
N THR A 31 -1.63 7.52 -3.36
CA THR A 31 -0.43 7.63 -4.21
C THR A 31 0.44 6.40 -3.99
N ALA A 32 0.84 5.72 -5.07
CA ALA A 32 1.68 4.54 -4.97
C ALA A 32 3.05 4.98 -4.44
N GLU A 33 3.22 4.88 -3.14
CA GLU A 33 4.48 5.14 -2.45
C GLU A 33 5.20 3.82 -2.30
N TYR A 34 6.44 3.76 -2.79
CA TYR A 34 7.29 2.59 -2.63
C TYR A 34 8.25 2.78 -1.48
N ILE A 35 8.36 1.73 -0.68
CA ILE A 35 9.32 1.68 0.41
C ILE A 35 10.57 0.98 -0.13
N TYR A 36 11.66 1.73 -0.25
CA TYR A 36 12.97 1.20 -0.54
C TYR A 36 13.72 1.06 0.79
N ASP A 37 14.03 -0.17 1.17
CA ASP A 37 14.81 -0.51 2.37
C ASP A 37 16.05 -1.29 1.92
N GLY A 38 17.23 -0.82 2.30
CA GLY A 38 18.45 -1.44 1.81
C GLY A 38 19.73 -0.78 2.27
N LYS A 39 20.81 -1.23 1.63
CA LYS A 39 22.17 -0.78 1.85
C LYS A 39 22.79 -0.39 0.51
N VAL A 40 23.18 0.87 0.38
CA VAL A 40 23.93 1.37 -0.79
C VAL A 40 25.40 1.51 -0.43
N VAL A 41 26.26 1.15 -1.39
CA VAL A 41 27.72 1.32 -1.33
C VAL A 41 28.13 2.24 -2.45
N LEU A 42 28.53 3.45 -2.10
CA LEU A 42 28.88 4.52 -3.02
C LEU A 42 30.41 4.60 -3.11
N ARG A 43 30.95 4.61 -4.34
CA ARG A 43 32.38 4.53 -4.59
C ARG A 43 33.07 5.89 -4.63
N SER A 44 32.30 6.96 -4.76
CA SER A 44 32.80 8.32 -4.87
C SER A 44 31.93 9.31 -4.10
N GLU A 45 32.49 10.49 -3.82
CA GLU A 45 31.72 11.60 -3.27
C GLU A 45 30.65 12.11 -4.25
N ALA A 46 30.88 11.99 -5.56
CA ALA A 46 29.91 12.37 -6.58
C ALA A 46 28.63 11.53 -6.49
N GLU A 47 28.77 10.20 -6.37
CA GLU A 47 27.64 9.29 -6.16
C GLU A 47 26.88 9.61 -4.85
N TYR A 48 27.57 10.10 -3.83
CA TYR A 48 26.96 10.52 -2.57
C TYR A 48 26.17 11.83 -2.69
N VAL A 49 26.61 12.76 -3.53
CA VAL A 49 25.85 13.97 -3.84
C VAL A 49 24.57 13.62 -4.58
N GLU A 50 24.64 12.78 -5.62
CA GLU A 50 23.45 12.32 -6.37
C GLU A 50 22.43 11.62 -5.46
N PHE A 51 22.90 10.74 -4.57
CA PHE A 51 22.04 10.08 -3.60
C PHE A 51 21.33 11.09 -2.67
N LYS A 52 22.05 12.11 -2.17
CA LYS A 52 21.44 13.17 -1.35
C LYS A 52 20.45 14.02 -2.11
N GLU A 53 20.70 14.32 -3.37
CA GLU A 53 19.78 15.11 -4.19
C GLU A 53 18.45 14.40 -4.36
N ILE A 54 18.47 13.08 -4.59
CA ILE A 54 17.25 12.28 -4.71
C ILE A 54 16.52 12.18 -3.37
N VAL A 55 17.24 11.82 -2.29
CA VAL A 55 16.65 11.61 -0.97
C VAL A 55 16.25 12.92 -0.28
N GLY A 56 16.86 14.04 -0.67
CA GLY A 56 16.57 15.38 -0.13
C GLY A 56 15.39 16.09 -0.79
N ARG A 57 14.74 15.47 -1.78
CA ARG A 57 13.53 16.05 -2.37
C ARG A 57 12.39 16.08 -1.33
N PRO A 58 11.54 17.12 -1.34
CA PRO A 58 10.48 17.29 -0.34
C PRO A 58 9.37 16.23 -0.40
N ASP A 59 9.27 15.53 -1.53
CA ASP A 59 8.32 14.45 -1.80
C ASP A 59 8.86 13.06 -1.41
N VAL A 60 10.14 12.94 -1.01
CA VAL A 60 10.74 11.70 -0.52
C VAL A 60 10.70 11.67 1.01
N GLY A 61 10.00 10.69 1.57
CA GLY A 61 9.94 10.47 3.00
C GLY A 61 11.16 9.68 3.49
N ILE A 62 11.87 10.16 4.51
CA ILE A 62 13.01 9.45 5.11
C ILE A 62 12.56 8.83 6.43
N GLU A 63 12.40 7.51 6.48
CA GLU A 63 12.09 6.80 7.74
C GLU A 63 13.36 6.45 8.53
N LYS A 64 14.42 6.04 7.83
CA LYS A 64 15.69 5.64 8.44
C LYS A 64 16.84 6.00 7.53
N MET A 65 17.89 6.57 8.11
CA MET A 65 19.12 6.84 7.39
C MET A 65 20.31 6.72 8.35
N MET A 66 21.24 5.83 8.03
CA MET A 66 22.42 5.60 8.84
C MET A 66 23.65 5.48 7.92
N VAL A 67 24.62 6.35 8.13
CA VAL A 67 25.90 6.31 7.42
C VAL A 67 26.88 5.46 8.24
N LEU A 68 27.30 4.34 7.68
CA LEU A 68 28.24 3.39 8.31
C LEU A 68 29.70 3.73 7.99
N SER A 69 29.97 4.32 6.82
CA SER A 69 31.29 4.80 6.41
C SER A 69 31.13 6.14 5.71
N SER A 70 31.92 7.13 6.11
CA SER A 70 31.92 8.50 5.58
C SER A 70 33.03 8.78 4.58
N GLU A 71 34.01 7.86 4.44
CA GLU A 71 35.07 7.93 3.44
C GLU A 71 34.83 6.89 2.33
N PRO A 72 35.23 7.14 1.07
CA PRO A 72 35.03 6.20 -0.01
C PRO A 72 35.66 4.81 0.28
N PRO A 73 34.91 3.70 0.18
CA PRO A 73 33.49 3.64 -0.18
C PRO A 73 32.55 4.07 0.96
N ILE A 74 31.65 5.01 0.64
CA ILE A 74 30.63 5.51 1.56
C ILE A 74 29.51 4.46 1.64
N VAL A 75 29.15 4.06 2.85
CA VAL A 75 28.16 2.99 3.07
C VAL A 75 26.98 3.53 3.83
N ILE A 76 25.78 3.39 3.27
CA ILE A 76 24.55 3.95 3.84
C ILE A 76 23.49 2.86 3.92
N VAL A 77 22.89 2.71 5.10
CA VAL A 77 21.68 1.92 5.30
C VAL A 77 20.50 2.89 5.34
N TYR A 78 19.51 2.67 4.51
CA TYR A 78 18.39 3.59 4.33
C TYR A 78 17.06 2.85 4.29
N ARG A 79 16.01 3.56 4.71
CA ARG A 79 14.61 3.24 4.47
C ARG A 79 13.90 4.51 4.05
N VAL A 80 13.53 4.60 2.78
CA VAL A 80 12.92 5.79 2.17
C VAL A 80 11.61 5.43 1.49
N ILE A 81 10.66 6.35 1.56
CA ILE A 81 9.37 6.30 0.90
C ILE A 81 9.47 7.20 -0.33
N VAL A 82 9.42 6.62 -1.51
CA VAL A 82 9.59 7.33 -2.78
C VAL A 82 8.29 7.22 -3.58
N PRO A 83 7.74 8.33 -4.07
CA PRO A 83 6.55 8.30 -4.90
C PRO A 83 6.85 7.70 -6.29
N ASP A 84 5.84 7.07 -6.91
CA ASP A 84 5.94 6.33 -8.19
C ASP A 84 6.45 7.16 -9.39
N ASP A 85 6.36 8.49 -9.32
CA ASP A 85 6.84 9.41 -10.34
C ASP A 85 8.33 9.77 -10.22
N VAL A 86 9.01 9.30 -9.16
CA VAL A 86 10.42 9.57 -8.90
C VAL A 86 11.27 8.33 -9.19
N TYR A 87 12.20 8.47 -10.12
CA TYR A 87 13.17 7.42 -10.44
C TYR A 87 14.16 7.25 -9.28
N PHE A 88 14.17 6.07 -8.66
CA PHE A 88 15.09 5.70 -7.58
C PHE A 88 15.95 4.50 -8.03
N PRO A 89 17.23 4.70 -8.38
CA PRO A 89 18.06 3.67 -9.01
C PRO A 89 18.65 2.63 -8.04
N TYR A 90 18.27 2.66 -6.75
CA TYR A 90 18.86 1.79 -5.72
C TYR A 90 17.84 0.71 -5.28
N GLU A 91 18.14 -0.57 -5.57
CA GLU A 91 17.32 -1.76 -5.20
C GLU A 91 17.11 -1.85 -3.66
N GLU A 92 16.10 -2.52 -3.07
CA GLU A 92 15.00 -3.39 -3.49
C GLU A 92 13.64 -2.67 -3.34
N LYS A 93 12.77 -2.81 -4.34
CA LYS A 93 11.39 -2.32 -4.28
C LYS A 93 10.56 -3.31 -3.45
N ASN A 94 10.23 -2.98 -2.21
CA ASN A 94 9.16 -3.68 -1.52
C ASN A 94 7.83 -3.13 -2.06
N GLU A 95 7.21 -3.89 -2.96
CA GLU A 95 5.86 -3.58 -3.41
C GLU A 95 4.92 -3.70 -2.21
N THR A 96 4.27 -2.60 -1.87
CA THR A 96 3.08 -2.57 -1.02
C THR A 96 2.09 -3.61 -1.57
N PRO A 97 1.44 -4.44 -0.72
CA PRO A 97 0.70 -5.62 -1.17
C PRO A 97 -0.68 -5.24 -1.74
N TYR A 98 -0.70 -4.41 -2.79
CA TYR A 98 -1.89 -3.91 -3.46
C TYR A 98 -2.79 -5.05 -3.95
N LEU A 99 -2.20 -6.11 -4.50
CA LEU A 99 -2.90 -7.32 -4.92
C LEU A 99 -3.70 -7.92 -3.75
N LEU A 100 -3.09 -8.06 -2.58
CA LEU A 100 -3.73 -8.67 -1.41
C LEU A 100 -4.88 -7.79 -0.88
N VAL A 101 -4.69 -6.47 -0.85
CA VAL A 101 -5.73 -5.50 -0.44
C VAL A 101 -6.91 -5.51 -1.43
N SER A 102 -6.63 -5.51 -2.74
CA SER A 102 -7.67 -5.59 -3.78
C SER A 102 -8.43 -6.93 -3.73
N PHE A 103 -7.75 -8.05 -3.51
CA PHE A 103 -8.39 -9.36 -3.33
C PHE A 103 -9.29 -9.38 -2.10
N LEU A 104 -8.85 -8.83 -0.97
CA LEU A 104 -9.64 -8.75 0.25
C LEU A 104 -10.91 -7.91 0.05
N GLY A 105 -10.77 -6.76 -0.63
CA GLY A 105 -11.91 -5.91 -0.99
C GLY A 105 -12.93 -6.61 -1.89
N ALA A 106 -12.45 -7.32 -2.92
CA ALA A 106 -13.32 -8.10 -3.82
C ALA A 106 -14.04 -9.25 -3.09
N ALA A 107 -13.34 -9.96 -2.20
CA ALA A 107 -13.93 -11.03 -1.40
C ALA A 107 -15.01 -10.50 -0.43
N ALA A 108 -14.76 -9.37 0.22
CA ALA A 108 -15.75 -8.70 1.06
C ALA A 108 -16.98 -8.29 0.25
N PHE A 109 -16.80 -7.71 -0.94
CA PHE A 109 -17.90 -7.35 -1.82
C PHE A 109 -18.75 -8.57 -2.23
N ALA A 110 -18.11 -9.66 -2.64
CA ALA A 110 -18.78 -10.90 -3.00
C ALA A 110 -19.56 -11.52 -1.83
N ALA A 111 -18.99 -11.50 -0.61
CA ALA A 111 -19.66 -11.97 0.59
C ALA A 111 -20.91 -11.13 0.92
N GLY A 112 -20.83 -9.81 0.73
CA GLY A 112 -21.98 -8.91 0.89
C GLY A 112 -23.10 -9.19 -0.11
N ILE A 113 -22.78 -9.43 -1.39
CA ILE A 113 -23.76 -9.85 -2.40
C ILE A 113 -24.42 -11.16 -1.99
N TYR A 114 -23.65 -12.16 -1.55
CA TYR A 114 -24.18 -13.45 -1.14
C TYR A 114 -25.17 -13.32 0.02
N LEU A 115 -24.89 -12.47 1.02
CA LEU A 115 -25.80 -12.21 2.14
C LEU A 115 -27.10 -11.54 1.68
N VAL A 116 -27.03 -10.55 0.78
CA VAL A 116 -28.21 -9.85 0.27
C VAL A 116 -29.06 -10.77 -0.60
N VAL A 117 -28.45 -11.45 -1.57
CA VAL A 117 -29.14 -12.36 -2.49
C VAL A 117 -29.70 -13.58 -1.74
N GLY A 118 -28.94 -14.14 -0.80
CA GLY A 118 -29.39 -15.23 0.06
C GLY A 118 -30.62 -14.85 0.90
N CYS A 119 -30.66 -13.61 1.41
CA CYS A 119 -31.85 -13.09 2.07
C CYS A 119 -33.05 -12.97 1.12
N ILE A 120 -32.86 -12.45 -0.09
CA ILE A 120 -33.93 -12.28 -1.10
C ILE A 120 -34.48 -13.64 -1.57
N ARG A 121 -33.59 -14.62 -1.80
CA ARG A 121 -33.98 -15.97 -2.26
C ARG A 121 -34.76 -16.75 -1.20
N ASN A 122 -34.52 -16.51 0.08
CA ASN A 122 -35.27 -17.10 1.20
C ASN A 122 -36.60 -16.38 1.51
N THR A 123 -36.95 -15.36 0.72
CA THR A 123 -38.23 -14.61 0.80
C THR A 123 -39.24 -14.98 -0.28
N LEU A 124 -38.79 -15.55 -1.40
CA LEU A 124 -39.62 -16.14 -2.46
C LEU A 124 -39.95 -17.60 -2.10
#